data_AF-A0A6G8BXV0-F1
#
_entry.id   AF-A0A6G8BXV0-F1
#
_cell.length_a   1.000
_cell.length_b   1.000
_cell.length_c   1.000
_cell.angle_alpha   90.00
_cell.angle_beta   90.00
_cell.angle_gamma   90.00
#
_symmetry.space_group_name_H-M   'P 1'
#
loop_
_entity.id
_entity.type
_entity.pdbx_description
1 polymer ?
#
loop_
_entity_poly.entity_id
_entity_poly.type
_entity_poly.pdbx_seq_one_letter_code
_entity_poly.pdbx_strand_id
1 'polypeptide(L)'
;MKGTSVPLGFLPKPLLISVEALLPSVKLDARFATSQKYLQIRDSIREIGLIEPLIGSAVIRKTSQHTVLDGHLRLQAMKDIGLVEVPCLVSTDDETFTYNNQISRLSTIQEHQMIRHAIERGISIAKLAKGLCVDVSHVKKKSTLLDGICKEVIELLKDRQFSTLVTPILRRMKPTRQLECVELMVAANSLTASYAQALCAATPTAMLIDGKPITKRQPLSQEQHARMENEMAGLQAQYKIAEQSHGEDVFNLMLARGYIVKLMDNPRVMKYMQSNYSEVLEEFSRIAEMTSIEA
;
A
#
# COMPACT_ATOMS: atom_id res chain seq x y z
N MET A 1 -12.05 38.93 -3.89
CA MET A 1 -11.44 37.88 -3.06
C MET A 1 -10.15 37.44 -3.74
N LYS A 2 -8.98 37.82 -3.20
CA LYS A 2 -7.68 37.33 -3.71
C LYS A 2 -7.60 35.85 -3.33
N GLY A 3 -7.59 34.96 -4.32
CA GLY A 3 -7.34 33.54 -4.08
C GLY A 3 -5.97 33.38 -3.46
N THR A 4 -5.92 32.94 -2.21
CA THR A 4 -4.70 32.48 -1.56
C THR A 4 -4.22 31.25 -2.33
N SER A 5 -3.27 31.44 -3.25
CA SER A 5 -2.56 30.33 -3.88
C SER A 5 -1.82 29.60 -2.77
N VAL A 6 -2.20 28.36 -2.50
CA VAL A 6 -1.44 27.49 -1.61
C VAL A 6 -0.03 27.38 -2.19
N PRO A 7 1.03 27.76 -1.45
CA PRO A 7 2.40 27.61 -1.94
C PRO A 7 2.67 26.13 -2.19
N LEU A 8 3.33 25.83 -3.32
CA LEU A 8 3.77 24.47 -3.63
C LEU A 8 4.83 24.07 -2.61
N GLY A 9 4.60 22.97 -1.87
CA GLY A 9 5.55 22.42 -0.90
C GLY A 9 6.82 21.82 -1.52
N PHE A 10 6.90 21.76 -2.86
CA PHE A 10 8.05 21.22 -3.60
C PHE A 10 8.35 22.06 -4.84
N LEU A 11 9.62 22.07 -5.25
CA LEU A 11 9.99 22.54 -6.58
C LEU A 11 9.41 21.59 -7.64
N PRO A 12 8.66 22.09 -8.63
CA PRO A 12 7.90 21.25 -9.57
C PRO A 12 8.78 20.46 -10.56
N LYS A 13 10.07 20.78 -10.66
CA LYS A 13 11.03 20.06 -11.50
C LYS A 13 12.06 19.38 -10.61
N PRO A 14 12.26 18.05 -10.74
CA PRO A 14 13.34 17.37 -10.04
C PRO A 14 14.69 17.86 -10.54
N LEU A 15 15.60 18.08 -9.60
CA LEU A 15 16.99 18.44 -9.87
C LEU A 15 17.83 17.16 -9.87
N LEU A 16 18.82 17.09 -10.76
CA LEU A 16 19.83 16.05 -10.70
C LEU A 16 20.85 16.44 -9.64
N ILE A 17 20.96 15.61 -8.60
CA ILE A 17 21.87 15.85 -7.47
C ILE A 17 22.84 14.68 -7.41
N SER A 18 24.12 14.98 -7.15
CA SER A 18 25.14 13.96 -6.92
C SER A 18 24.78 13.12 -5.69
N VAL A 19 24.93 11.80 -5.81
CA VAL A 19 24.67 10.86 -4.71
C VAL A 19 25.56 11.14 -3.48
N GLU A 20 26.76 11.71 -3.69
CA GLU A 20 27.67 12.12 -2.62
C GLU A 20 27.20 13.38 -1.89
N ALA A 21 26.41 14.22 -2.57
CA ALA A 21 25.83 15.43 -1.98
C ALA A 21 24.55 15.14 -1.17
N LEU A 22 24.08 13.88 -1.16
CA LEU A 22 22.87 13.45 -0.45
C LEU A 22 23.19 12.79 0.90
N LEU A 23 22.75 13.44 1.97
CA LEU A 23 22.88 12.95 3.34
C LEU A 23 21.58 12.29 3.80
N PRO A 24 21.59 11.02 4.24
CA PRO A 24 20.39 10.39 4.79
C PRO A 24 20.05 11.01 6.16
N SER A 25 18.79 11.41 6.36
CA SER A 25 18.30 11.87 7.67
C SER A 25 18.21 10.75 8.72
N VAL A 26 18.07 9.51 8.26
CA VAL A 26 17.90 8.31 9.10
C VAL A 26 19.01 7.31 8.82
N LYS A 27 19.58 6.72 9.87
CA LYS A 27 20.51 5.59 9.73
C LYS A 27 19.72 4.33 9.43
N LEU A 28 20.06 3.66 8.33
CA LEU A 28 19.44 2.39 7.95
C LEU A 28 20.16 1.23 8.64
N ASP A 29 19.39 0.34 9.28
CA ASP A 29 19.93 -0.89 9.90
C ASP A 29 20.41 -1.88 8.84
N ALA A 30 21.63 -2.41 8.95
CA ALA A 30 22.22 -3.33 7.96
C ALA A 30 21.35 -4.54 7.55
N ARG A 31 20.34 -4.91 8.36
CA ARG A 31 19.35 -5.94 8.05
C ARG A 31 18.46 -5.60 6.83
N PHE A 32 18.35 -4.33 6.42
CA PHE A 32 17.57 -3.97 5.23
C PHE A 32 18.12 -4.65 3.97
N ALA A 33 19.43 -4.92 3.91
CA ALA A 33 20.10 -5.44 2.72
C ALA A 33 19.57 -6.83 2.29
N THR A 34 19.04 -7.61 3.24
CA THR A 34 18.44 -8.94 2.99
C THR A 34 16.93 -8.88 2.83
N SER A 35 16.30 -7.72 3.02
CA SER A 35 14.84 -7.58 2.91
C SER A 35 14.39 -7.74 1.46
N GLN A 36 13.31 -8.51 1.25
CA GLN A 36 12.68 -8.66 -0.07
C GLN A 36 12.27 -7.31 -0.66
N LYS A 37 11.82 -6.37 0.19
CA LYS A 37 11.46 -5.01 -0.24
C LYS A 37 12.67 -4.26 -0.82
N TYR A 38 13.85 -4.42 -0.20
CA TYR A 38 15.07 -3.80 -0.69
C TYR A 38 15.53 -4.40 -2.02
N LEU A 39 15.53 -5.73 -2.11
CA LEU A 39 15.88 -6.44 -3.35
C LEU A 39 14.97 -6.03 -4.51
N GLN A 40 13.66 -5.94 -4.26
CA GLN A 40 12.68 -5.47 -5.24
C GLN A 40 12.96 -4.02 -5.69
N ILE A 41 13.24 -3.11 -4.75
CA ILE A 41 13.59 -1.72 -5.07
C ILE A 41 14.86 -1.66 -5.93
N ARG A 42 15.90 -2.39 -5.54
CA ARG A 42 17.18 -2.42 -6.27
C ARG A 42 17.02 -2.97 -7.68
N ASP A 43 16.33 -4.09 -7.83
CA ASP A 43 16.11 -4.72 -9.14
C ASP A 43 15.19 -3.87 -10.02
N SER A 44 14.19 -3.21 -9.43
CA SER A 44 13.36 -2.20 -10.12
C SER A 44 14.19 -1.03 -10.64
N ILE A 45 15.06 -0.43 -9.81
CA ILE A 45 15.93 0.68 -10.22
C ILE A 45 16.91 0.23 -11.31
N ARG A 46 17.50 -0.96 -11.19
CA ARG A 46 18.45 -1.50 -12.17
C ARG A 46 17.82 -1.71 -13.53
N GLU A 47 16.59 -2.22 -13.56
CA GLU A 47 15.89 -2.48 -14.81
C GLU A 47 15.21 -1.20 -15.32
N ILE A 48 14.22 -0.71 -14.59
CA ILE A 48 13.29 0.33 -15.04
C ILE A 48 13.87 1.74 -14.84
N GLY A 49 14.79 1.91 -13.91
CA GLY A 49 15.26 3.22 -13.45
C GLY A 49 14.43 3.74 -12.28
N LEU A 50 14.74 4.94 -11.83
CA LEU A 50 14.01 5.56 -10.72
C LEU A 50 12.63 6.04 -11.20
N ILE A 51 11.57 5.44 -10.68
CA ILE A 51 10.17 5.81 -11.00
C ILE A 51 9.77 7.06 -10.21
N GLU A 52 10.01 7.04 -8.90
CA GLU A 52 9.70 8.14 -7.99
C GLU A 52 11.01 8.82 -7.54
N PRO A 53 11.18 10.12 -7.79
CA PRO A 53 12.38 10.85 -7.39
C PRO A 53 12.55 10.82 -5.86
N LEU A 54 13.79 11.01 -5.41
CA LEU A 54 14.06 11.20 -3.98
C LEU A 54 13.48 12.52 -3.52
N ILE A 55 13.12 12.63 -2.24
CA ILE A 55 12.69 13.89 -1.66
C ILE A 55 13.82 14.37 -0.76
N GLY A 56 14.31 15.57 -1.03
CA GLY A 56 15.39 16.20 -0.28
C GLY A 56 15.02 17.60 0.20
N SER A 57 15.67 18.04 1.28
CA SER A 57 15.58 19.43 1.74
C SER A 57 16.28 20.39 0.77
N ALA A 58 16.05 21.69 0.96
CA ALA A 58 16.86 22.72 0.34
C ALA A 58 18.37 22.55 0.68
N VAL A 59 19.23 23.08 -0.18
CA VAL A 59 20.70 23.04 0.00
C VAL A 59 21.07 23.62 1.36
N ILE A 60 21.81 22.85 2.16
CA ILE A 60 22.44 23.36 3.38
C ILE A 60 23.57 24.29 2.96
N ARG A 61 23.37 25.61 3.11
CA ARG A 61 24.31 26.66 2.66
C ARG A 61 25.74 26.50 3.18
N LYS A 62 25.94 25.79 4.30
CA LYS A 62 27.26 25.54 4.90
C LYS A 62 28.03 24.38 4.25
N THR A 63 27.33 23.36 3.74
CA THR A 63 27.95 22.10 3.26
C THR A 63 27.67 21.81 1.79
N SER A 64 26.83 22.61 1.12
CA SER A 64 26.36 22.36 -0.26
C SER A 64 25.73 20.96 -0.44
N GLN A 65 25.16 20.42 0.63
CA GLN A 65 24.55 19.09 0.67
C GLN A 65 23.04 19.19 0.89
N HIS A 66 22.33 18.15 0.50
CA HIS A 66 20.89 18.00 0.66
C HIS A 66 20.59 16.87 1.64
N THR A 67 19.69 17.10 2.60
CA THR A 67 19.23 16.03 3.48
C THR A 67 18.09 15.29 2.81
N VAL A 68 18.18 13.96 2.72
CA VAL A 68 17.11 13.11 2.19
C VAL A 68 16.03 12.96 3.24
N LEU A 69 14.82 13.41 2.90
CA LEU A 69 13.63 13.35 3.73
C LEU A 69 12.86 12.05 3.50
N ASP A 70 12.77 11.60 2.24
CA ASP A 70 12.15 10.33 1.87
C ASP A 70 12.93 9.62 0.75
N GLY A 71 12.89 8.28 0.78
CA GLY A 71 13.54 7.43 -0.21
C GLY A 71 14.88 6.84 0.21
N HIS A 72 15.17 6.69 1.51
CA HIS A 72 16.45 6.16 2.01
C HIS A 72 16.82 4.79 1.43
N LEU A 73 15.85 3.87 1.32
CA LEU A 73 16.08 2.56 0.68
C LEU A 73 16.42 2.70 -0.81
N ARG A 74 15.80 3.65 -1.51
CA ARG A 74 16.07 3.95 -2.93
C ARG A 74 17.46 4.55 -3.09
N LEU A 75 17.83 5.53 -2.24
CA LEU A 75 19.17 6.12 -2.21
C LEU A 75 20.24 5.05 -2.02
N GLN A 76 20.03 4.12 -1.09
CA GLN A 76 20.98 3.05 -0.83
C GLN A 76 21.10 2.09 -2.02
N ALA A 77 19.99 1.71 -2.64
CA ALA A 77 20.00 0.91 -3.85
C ALA A 77 20.76 1.59 -5.00
N MET A 78 20.63 2.92 -5.15
CA MET A 78 21.39 3.69 -6.15
C MET A 78 22.89 3.71 -5.86
N LYS A 79 23.28 3.81 -4.59
CA LYS A 79 24.68 3.68 -4.16
C LYS A 79 25.25 2.32 -4.50
N ASP A 80 24.51 1.25 -4.21
CA ASP A 80 24.92 -0.12 -4.52
C ASP A 80 25.03 -0.39 -6.03
N ILE A 81 24.19 0.27 -6.85
CA ILE A 81 24.24 0.18 -8.31
C ILE A 81 25.38 1.05 -8.90
N GLY A 82 25.90 2.02 -8.15
CA GLY A 82 26.97 2.93 -8.58
C GLY A 82 26.49 4.10 -9.44
N LEU A 83 25.27 4.60 -9.21
CA LEU A 83 24.77 5.79 -9.90
C LEU A 83 25.42 7.06 -9.35
N VAL A 84 25.79 7.98 -10.23
CA VAL A 84 26.48 9.24 -9.87
C VAL A 84 25.49 10.37 -9.57
N GLU A 85 24.47 10.51 -10.41
CA GLU A 85 23.44 11.54 -10.28
C GLU A 85 22.06 10.91 -10.17
N VAL A 86 21.21 11.49 -9.31
CA VAL A 86 19.86 11.00 -9.07
C VAL A 86 18.86 12.16 -9.07
N PRO A 87 17.65 11.97 -9.65
CA PRO A 87 16.63 13.00 -9.63
C PRO A 87 16.03 13.12 -8.24
N CYS A 88 16.04 14.34 -7.71
CA CYS A 88 15.59 14.69 -6.38
C CYS A 88 14.63 15.88 -6.47
N LEU A 89 13.44 15.75 -5.86
CA LEU A 89 12.52 16.84 -5.63
C LEU A 89 12.91 17.56 -4.35
N VAL A 90 13.17 18.85 -4.48
CA VAL A 90 13.52 19.69 -3.34
C VAL A 90 12.24 20.18 -2.68
N SER A 91 12.05 19.80 -1.42
CA SER A 91 11.01 20.33 -0.55
C SER A 91 11.29 21.79 -0.20
N THR A 92 10.27 22.64 -0.27
CA THR A 92 10.34 24.02 0.25
C THR A 92 10.08 24.07 1.75
N ASP A 93 9.50 23.01 2.30
CA ASP A 93 9.17 22.88 3.72
C ASP A 93 10.12 21.87 4.38
N ASP A 94 10.61 22.19 5.58
CA ASP A 94 11.50 21.34 6.39
C ASP A 94 10.73 20.27 7.20
N GLU A 95 9.50 19.93 6.79
CA GLU A 95 8.72 18.91 7.47
C GLU A 95 9.25 17.52 7.12
N THR A 96 9.88 16.87 8.10
CA THR A 96 10.29 15.45 8.08
C THR A 96 9.12 14.48 8.21
N PHE A 97 7.87 14.95 8.16
CA PHE A 97 6.70 14.08 8.21
C PHE A 97 6.63 13.28 6.90
N THR A 98 7.07 12.03 6.95
CA THR A 98 6.78 11.07 5.87
C THR A 98 5.26 10.91 5.80
N TYR A 99 4.62 11.52 4.80
CA TYR A 99 3.19 11.41 4.49
C TYR A 99 2.71 9.98 4.14
N ASN A 100 3.53 8.97 4.40
CA ASN A 100 3.31 7.57 4.05
C ASN A 100 2.81 6.73 5.25
N ASN A 101 2.15 7.36 6.22
CA ASN A 101 1.67 6.69 7.45
C ASN A 101 0.39 5.85 7.23
N GLN A 102 -0.14 5.82 6.00
CA GLN A 102 -1.17 4.88 5.59
C GLN A 102 -0.67 4.15 4.35
N ILE A 103 -0.49 2.83 4.46
CA ILE A 103 -0.19 1.96 3.31
C ILE A 103 -1.41 2.00 2.39
N SER A 104 -1.44 2.95 1.45
CA SER A 104 -2.47 2.98 0.41
C SER A 104 -2.22 1.79 -0.51
N ARG A 105 -3.01 0.73 -0.32
CA ARG A 105 -2.92 -0.46 -1.16
C ARG A 105 -3.57 -0.13 -2.49
N LEU A 106 -2.82 -0.26 -3.58
CA LEU A 106 -3.34 -0.05 -4.93
C LEU A 106 -4.52 -1.00 -5.19
N SER A 107 -5.54 -0.47 -5.86
CA SER A 107 -6.64 -1.28 -6.35
C SER A 107 -6.19 -2.13 -7.54
N THR A 108 -6.92 -3.22 -7.81
CA THR A 108 -6.57 -4.10 -8.94
C THR A 108 -6.67 -3.36 -10.29
N ILE A 109 -7.55 -2.36 -10.39
CA ILE A 109 -7.71 -1.52 -11.57
C ILE A 109 -6.58 -0.49 -11.69
N GLN A 110 -6.18 0.14 -10.58
CA GLN A 110 -5.03 1.04 -10.57
C GLN A 110 -3.75 0.32 -10.99
N GLU A 111 -3.50 -0.89 -10.49
CA GLU A 111 -2.36 -1.71 -10.91
C GLU A 111 -2.38 -1.99 -12.42
N HIS A 112 -3.56 -2.29 -13.00
CA HIS A 112 -3.71 -2.47 -14.44
C HIS A 112 -3.34 -1.20 -15.21
N GLN A 113 -3.85 -0.04 -14.78
CA GLN A 113 -3.58 1.26 -15.42
C GLN A 113 -2.09 1.60 -15.36
N MET A 114 -1.45 1.38 -14.21
CA MET A 114 0.00 1.58 -14.04
C MET A 114 0.81 0.69 -14.99
N ILE A 115 0.47 -0.60 -15.09
CA ILE A 115 1.14 -1.54 -15.99
C ILE A 115 0.92 -1.13 -17.46
N ARG A 116 -0.29 -0.73 -17.85
CA ARG A 116 -0.59 -0.28 -19.21
C ARG A 116 0.21 0.97 -19.58
N HIS A 117 0.23 1.98 -18.71
CA HIS A 117 1.01 3.19 -18.94
C HIS A 117 2.52 2.91 -19.02
N ALA A 118 3.04 1.98 -18.22
CA ALA A 118 4.45 1.59 -18.30
C ALA A 118 4.78 0.94 -19.65
N ILE A 119 3.90 0.09 -20.18
CA ILE A 119 4.05 -0.54 -21.49
C ILE A 119 3.96 0.50 -22.62
N GLU A 120 3.01 1.44 -22.54
CA GLU A 120 2.85 2.55 -23.50
C GLU A 120 4.09 3.45 -23.56
N ARG A 121 4.81 3.61 -22.44
CA ARG A 121 6.10 4.32 -22.37
C ARG A 121 7.29 3.50 -22.88
N GLY A 122 7.06 2.32 -23.46
CA GLY A 122 8.08 1.50 -24.10
C GLY A 122 8.79 0.50 -23.18
N ILE A 123 8.32 0.29 -21.94
CA ILE A 123 8.90 -0.71 -21.04
C ILE A 123 8.36 -2.09 -21.42
N SER A 124 9.27 -3.04 -21.71
CA SER A 124 8.85 -4.39 -22.07
C SER A 124 8.25 -5.16 -20.88
N ILE A 125 7.33 -6.08 -21.16
CA ILE A 125 6.65 -6.89 -20.14
C ILE A 125 7.65 -7.72 -19.31
N ALA A 126 8.68 -8.28 -19.95
CA ALA A 126 9.72 -9.05 -19.26
C ALA A 126 10.52 -8.17 -18.27
N LYS A 127 10.79 -6.93 -18.66
CA LYS A 127 11.51 -5.96 -17.84
C LYS A 127 10.67 -5.52 -16.64
N LEU A 128 9.37 -5.27 -16.85
CA LEU A 128 8.40 -5.00 -15.77
C LEU A 128 8.29 -6.18 -14.79
N ALA A 129 8.17 -7.39 -15.30
CA ALA A 129 8.08 -8.60 -14.48
C ALA A 129 9.31 -8.77 -13.58
N LYS A 130 10.51 -8.56 -14.14
CA LYS A 130 11.77 -8.61 -13.39
C LYS A 130 11.86 -7.51 -12.33
N GLY A 131 11.55 -6.26 -12.69
CA GLY A 131 11.60 -5.14 -11.74
C GLY A 131 10.58 -5.24 -10.60
N LEU A 132 9.41 -5.83 -10.86
CA LEU A 132 8.38 -6.08 -9.84
C LEU A 132 8.58 -7.40 -9.10
N CYS A 133 9.57 -8.22 -9.47
CA CYS A 133 9.79 -9.57 -8.95
C CYS A 133 8.55 -10.48 -9.07
N VAL A 134 7.83 -10.41 -10.20
CA VAL A 134 6.64 -11.22 -10.49
C VAL A 134 6.81 -12.01 -11.79
N ASP A 135 5.99 -13.05 -11.98
CA ASP A 135 5.98 -13.79 -13.24
C ASP A 135 5.45 -12.92 -14.40
N VAL A 136 6.05 -13.08 -15.57
CA VAL A 136 5.63 -12.48 -16.85
C VAL A 136 4.15 -12.77 -17.13
N SER A 137 3.67 -13.98 -16.78
CA SER A 137 2.26 -14.35 -16.93
C SER A 137 1.32 -13.46 -16.10
N HIS A 138 1.77 -13.06 -14.90
CA HIS A 138 0.99 -12.19 -14.01
C HIS A 138 0.87 -10.79 -14.61
N VAL A 139 1.98 -10.22 -15.09
CA VAL A 139 1.99 -8.90 -15.76
C VAL A 139 1.11 -8.91 -17.01
N LYS A 140 1.18 -9.97 -17.82
CA LYS A 140 0.30 -10.13 -18.99
C LYS A 140 -1.18 -10.12 -18.61
N LYS A 141 -1.58 -10.95 -17.64
CA LYS A 141 -2.98 -11.02 -17.16
C LYS A 141 -3.47 -9.68 -16.64
N LYS A 142 -2.64 -8.98 -15.85
CA LYS A 142 -2.94 -7.63 -15.35
C LYS A 142 -3.00 -6.60 -16.49
N SER A 143 -2.15 -6.68 -17.50
CA SER A 143 -2.18 -5.75 -18.64
C SER A 143 -3.45 -5.86 -19.48
N THR A 144 -4.05 -7.06 -19.59
CA THR A 144 -5.30 -7.30 -20.35
C THR A 144 -6.53 -7.39 -19.45
N LEU A 145 -6.45 -6.89 -18.21
CA LEU A 145 -7.47 -7.11 -17.18
C LEU A 145 -8.84 -6.54 -17.57
N LEU A 146 -8.86 -5.35 -18.17
CA LEU A 146 -10.07 -4.59 -18.50
C LEU A 146 -10.57 -4.82 -19.93
N ASP A 147 -9.85 -5.61 -20.72
CA ASP A 147 -10.24 -5.90 -22.10
C ASP A 147 -11.61 -6.61 -22.08
N GLY A 148 -12.61 -6.09 -22.79
CA GLY A 148 -13.96 -6.69 -22.84
C GLY A 148 -14.83 -6.52 -21.59
N ILE A 149 -14.44 -5.63 -20.67
CA ILE A 149 -15.26 -5.22 -19.52
C ILE A 149 -15.93 -3.87 -19.82
N CYS A 150 -17.21 -3.72 -19.49
CA CYS A 150 -17.92 -2.45 -19.68
C CYS A 150 -17.46 -1.35 -18.69
N LYS A 151 -17.62 -0.09 -19.09
CA LYS A 151 -17.10 1.07 -18.33
C LYS A 151 -17.76 1.18 -16.95
N GLU A 152 -19.04 0.87 -16.88
CA GLU A 152 -19.84 0.90 -15.66
C GLU A 152 -19.31 -0.11 -14.62
N VAL A 153 -18.91 -1.30 -15.08
CA VAL A 153 -18.27 -2.30 -14.21
C VAL A 153 -16.88 -1.85 -13.75
N ILE A 154 -16.10 -1.19 -14.61
CA ILE A 154 -14.80 -0.62 -14.25
C ILE A 154 -14.97 0.40 -13.11
N GLU A 155 -15.96 1.29 -13.21
CA GLU A 155 -16.26 2.27 -12.16
C GLU A 155 -16.67 1.62 -10.83
N LEU A 156 -17.49 0.57 -10.85
CA LEU A 156 -17.89 -0.15 -9.63
C LEU A 156 -16.71 -0.86 -8.92
N LEU A 157 -15.69 -1.25 -9.69
CA LEU A 157 -14.53 -2.00 -9.21
C LEU A 157 -13.30 -1.11 -8.95
N LYS A 158 -13.37 0.20 -9.21
CA LYS A 158 -12.20 1.10 -9.25
C LYS A 158 -11.38 1.13 -7.96
N ASP A 159 -12.03 1.01 -6.82
CA ASP A 159 -11.41 1.07 -5.49
C ASP A 159 -11.32 -0.31 -4.82
N ARG A 160 -11.53 -1.39 -5.58
CA ARG A 160 -11.63 -2.76 -5.05
C ARG A 160 -10.44 -3.62 -5.42
N GLN A 161 -10.13 -4.57 -4.52
CA GLN A 161 -9.15 -5.61 -4.76
C GLN A 161 -9.85 -6.92 -5.11
N PHE A 162 -9.43 -7.56 -6.19
CA PHE A 162 -9.99 -8.83 -6.63
C PHE A 162 -9.00 -9.63 -7.48
N SER A 163 -9.27 -10.93 -7.63
CA SER A 163 -8.41 -11.80 -8.43
C SER A 163 -8.52 -11.52 -9.92
N THR A 164 -7.40 -11.56 -10.64
CA THR A 164 -7.36 -11.47 -12.12
C THR A 164 -8.16 -12.58 -12.82
N LEU A 165 -8.60 -13.61 -12.09
CA LEU A 165 -9.45 -14.68 -12.60
C LEU A 165 -10.93 -14.28 -12.73
N VAL A 166 -11.37 -13.18 -12.10
CA VAL A 166 -12.75 -12.69 -12.18
C VAL A 166 -13.07 -12.13 -13.57
N THR A 167 -12.20 -11.27 -14.12
CA THR A 167 -12.50 -10.60 -15.40
C THR A 167 -12.60 -11.53 -16.61
N PRO A 168 -11.81 -12.62 -16.75
CA PRO A 168 -12.06 -13.65 -17.77
C PRO A 168 -13.46 -14.28 -17.72
N ILE A 169 -14.06 -14.38 -16.53
CA ILE A 169 -15.41 -14.93 -16.38
C ILE A 169 -16.44 -13.89 -16.80
N LEU A 170 -16.28 -12.64 -16.34
CA LEU A 170 -17.15 -11.52 -16.73
C LEU A 170 -17.17 -11.31 -18.24
N ARG A 171 -16.00 -11.43 -18.90
CA ARG A 171 -15.84 -11.36 -20.37
C ARG A 171 -16.68 -12.35 -21.16
N ARG A 172 -17.27 -13.37 -20.54
CA ARG A 172 -18.16 -14.33 -21.22
C ARG A 172 -19.60 -13.83 -21.32
N MET A 173 -19.94 -12.80 -20.56
CA MET A 173 -21.27 -12.21 -20.46
C MET A 173 -21.33 -10.90 -21.25
N LYS A 174 -22.50 -10.58 -21.79
CA LYS A 174 -22.77 -9.28 -22.43
C LYS A 174 -22.69 -8.13 -21.40
N PRO A 175 -22.41 -6.88 -21.84
CA PRO A 175 -22.22 -5.73 -20.94
C PRO A 175 -23.31 -5.53 -19.89
N THR A 176 -24.59 -5.67 -20.26
CA THR A 176 -25.73 -5.54 -19.33
C THR A 176 -25.64 -6.56 -18.19
N ARG A 177 -25.30 -7.81 -18.53
CA ARG A 177 -25.19 -8.89 -17.56
C ARG A 177 -23.90 -8.81 -16.74
N GLN A 178 -22.82 -8.28 -17.30
CA GLN A 178 -21.61 -8.00 -16.52
C GLN A 178 -21.92 -7.04 -15.37
N LEU A 179 -22.66 -5.97 -15.66
CA LEU A 179 -23.06 -4.98 -14.65
C LEU A 179 -23.88 -5.60 -13.53
N GLU A 180 -24.98 -6.29 -13.87
CA GLU A 180 -25.83 -6.99 -12.88
C GLU A 180 -25.03 -7.96 -12.01
N CYS A 181 -24.16 -8.77 -12.62
CA CYS A 181 -23.33 -9.72 -11.89
C CYS A 181 -22.39 -9.02 -10.91
N VAL A 182 -21.72 -7.94 -11.34
CA VAL A 182 -20.81 -7.21 -10.47
C VAL A 182 -21.55 -6.48 -9.35
N GLU A 183 -22.73 -5.91 -9.61
CA GLU A 183 -23.57 -5.31 -8.57
C GLU A 183 -23.94 -6.33 -7.49
N LEU A 184 -24.33 -7.55 -7.88
CA LEU A 184 -24.60 -8.65 -6.94
C LEU A 184 -23.35 -9.05 -6.15
N MET A 185 -22.20 -9.16 -6.82
CA MET A 185 -20.93 -9.49 -6.16
C MET A 185 -20.49 -8.41 -5.16
N VAL A 186 -20.69 -7.15 -5.51
CA VAL A 186 -20.39 -6.00 -4.65
C VAL A 186 -21.36 -5.94 -3.47
N ALA A 187 -22.66 -6.13 -3.70
CA ALA A 187 -23.66 -6.17 -2.64
C ALA A 187 -23.42 -7.33 -1.65
N ALA A 188 -22.95 -8.48 -2.14
CA ALA A 188 -22.54 -9.62 -1.31
C ALA A 188 -21.13 -9.46 -0.70
N ASN A 189 -20.43 -8.35 -0.98
CA ASN A 189 -19.04 -8.11 -0.59
C ASN A 189 -18.07 -9.26 -0.95
N SER A 190 -18.32 -9.96 -2.06
CA SER A 190 -17.58 -11.15 -2.48
C SER A 190 -17.14 -11.02 -3.94
N LEU A 191 -15.88 -10.63 -4.15
CA LEU A 191 -15.25 -10.52 -5.48
C LEU A 191 -14.37 -11.73 -5.81
N THR A 192 -14.93 -12.92 -5.65
CA THR A 192 -14.22 -14.19 -5.85
C THR A 192 -14.48 -14.78 -7.24
N ALA A 193 -13.52 -15.53 -7.77
CA ALA A 193 -13.66 -16.19 -9.07
C ALA A 193 -14.74 -17.29 -9.05
N SER A 194 -14.92 -17.96 -7.91
CA SER A 194 -15.96 -18.97 -7.70
C SER A 194 -17.35 -18.37 -7.77
N TYR A 195 -17.57 -17.23 -7.11
CA TYR A 195 -18.87 -16.57 -7.15
C TYR A 195 -19.20 -16.02 -8.54
N ALA A 196 -18.21 -15.43 -9.22
CA ALA A 196 -18.36 -15.04 -10.62
C ALA A 196 -18.69 -16.24 -11.54
N GLN A 197 -18.09 -17.42 -11.30
CA GLN A 197 -18.41 -18.63 -12.05
C GLN A 197 -19.85 -19.09 -11.81
N ALA A 198 -20.33 -19.06 -10.57
CA ALA A 198 -21.71 -19.42 -10.24
C ALA A 198 -22.71 -18.50 -10.95
N LEU A 199 -22.48 -17.18 -10.91
CA LEU A 199 -23.33 -16.20 -11.60
C LEU A 199 -23.28 -16.37 -13.13
N CYS A 200 -22.11 -16.69 -13.69
CA CYS A 200 -21.96 -16.97 -15.11
C CYS A 200 -22.65 -18.28 -15.52
N ALA A 201 -22.66 -19.31 -14.66
CA ALA A 201 -23.36 -20.57 -14.90
C ALA A 201 -24.89 -20.40 -14.86
N ALA A 202 -25.40 -19.50 -14.01
CA ALA A 202 -26.81 -19.14 -13.92
C ALA A 202 -27.27 -18.15 -15.01
N THR A 203 -26.37 -17.67 -15.87
CA THR A 203 -26.67 -16.66 -16.87
C THR A 203 -27.37 -17.27 -18.10
N PRO A 204 -28.49 -16.70 -18.59
CA PRO A 204 -29.15 -17.16 -19.82
C PRO A 204 -28.23 -17.12 -21.04
N THR A 205 -28.34 -18.09 -21.94
CA THR A 205 -27.50 -18.17 -23.15
C THR A 205 -27.59 -16.93 -24.05
N ALA A 206 -28.75 -16.26 -24.07
CA ALA A 206 -28.96 -15.00 -24.79
C ALA A 206 -28.09 -13.84 -24.27
N MET A 207 -27.63 -13.91 -23.01
CA MET A 207 -26.79 -12.92 -22.34
C MET A 207 -25.30 -13.34 -22.32
N LEU A 208 -24.95 -14.48 -22.91
CA LEU A 208 -23.56 -14.90 -23.12
C LEU A 208 -23.05 -14.44 -24.50
N ILE A 209 -21.76 -14.14 -24.60
CA ILE A 209 -21.12 -13.69 -25.85
C ILE A 209 -21.00 -14.85 -26.85
N ASP A 210 -20.58 -16.05 -26.39
CA ASP A 210 -20.40 -17.23 -27.25
C ASP A 210 -21.65 -18.11 -27.38
N GLY A 211 -22.76 -17.74 -26.72
CA GLY A 211 -24.01 -18.52 -26.69
C GLY A 211 -23.90 -19.92 -26.06
N LYS A 212 -22.70 -20.35 -25.65
CA LYS A 212 -22.44 -21.67 -25.05
C LYS A 212 -22.37 -21.58 -23.52
N PRO A 213 -23.24 -22.28 -22.79
CA PRO A 213 -23.13 -22.36 -21.34
C PRO A 213 -21.80 -23.04 -20.95
N ILE A 214 -21.31 -22.75 -19.74
CA ILE A 214 -20.13 -23.41 -19.17
C ILE A 214 -20.42 -24.92 -19.08
N THR A 215 -20.01 -25.68 -20.10
CA THR A 215 -20.26 -27.12 -20.10
C THR A 215 -19.16 -27.78 -19.27
N LYS A 216 -19.53 -28.22 -18.07
CA LYS A 216 -18.81 -29.15 -17.17
C LYS A 216 -17.35 -28.80 -16.84
N ARG A 217 -17.15 -28.19 -15.67
CA ARG A 217 -16.06 -28.58 -14.76
C ARG A 217 -16.67 -28.86 -13.40
N GLN A 218 -16.13 -29.86 -12.71
CA GLN A 218 -16.58 -30.34 -11.40
C GLN A 218 -17.09 -29.18 -10.55
N PRO A 219 -18.29 -29.26 -9.96
CA PRO A 219 -18.63 -28.33 -8.91
C PRO A 219 -17.50 -28.42 -7.89
N LEU A 220 -16.83 -27.30 -7.62
CA LEU A 220 -16.08 -27.14 -6.38
C LEU A 220 -17.00 -27.68 -5.28
N SER A 221 -16.53 -28.64 -4.49
CA SER A 221 -17.37 -29.25 -3.46
C SER A 221 -17.92 -28.13 -2.58
N GLN A 222 -19.21 -28.21 -2.23
CA GLN A 222 -19.87 -27.25 -1.34
C GLN A 222 -19.07 -27.02 -0.05
N GLU A 223 -18.30 -28.02 0.38
CA GLU A 223 -17.35 -27.96 1.49
C GLU A 223 -16.13 -27.07 1.24
N GLN A 224 -15.59 -27.05 0.01
CA GLN A 224 -14.47 -26.16 -0.36
C GLN A 224 -14.94 -24.70 -0.46
N HIS A 225 -16.19 -24.49 -0.88
CA HIS A 225 -16.84 -23.18 -0.85
C HIS A 225 -17.07 -22.70 0.58
N ALA A 226 -17.69 -23.51 1.43
CA ALA A 226 -17.92 -23.17 2.83
C ALA A 226 -16.61 -22.94 3.59
N ARG A 227 -15.56 -23.73 3.30
CA ARG A 227 -14.24 -23.56 3.92
C ARG A 227 -13.57 -22.26 3.48
N MET A 228 -13.62 -21.92 2.20
CA MET A 228 -13.04 -20.67 1.70
C MET A 228 -13.83 -19.44 2.15
N GLU A 229 -15.16 -19.50 2.19
CA GLU A 229 -16.02 -18.46 2.72
C GLU A 229 -15.77 -18.25 4.22
N ASN A 230 -15.62 -19.33 4.98
CA ASN A 230 -15.30 -19.24 6.41
C ASN A 230 -13.88 -18.74 6.67
N GLU A 231 -12.88 -19.15 5.88
CA GLU A 231 -11.50 -18.66 6.01
C GLU A 231 -11.40 -17.17 5.64
N MET A 232 -12.11 -16.71 4.61
CA MET A 232 -12.12 -15.30 4.19
C MET A 232 -12.97 -14.41 5.10
N ALA A 233 -14.16 -14.86 5.52
CA ALA A 233 -15.00 -14.17 6.49
C ALA A 233 -14.29 -14.09 7.85
N GLY A 234 -13.56 -15.14 8.24
CA GLY A 234 -12.72 -15.16 9.43
C GLY A 234 -11.60 -14.12 9.35
N LEU A 235 -10.87 -14.05 8.23
CA LEU A 235 -9.81 -13.05 8.04
C LEU A 235 -10.34 -11.62 8.01
N GLN A 236 -11.46 -11.37 7.33
CA GLN A 236 -12.09 -10.04 7.30
C GLN A 236 -12.66 -9.64 8.66
N ALA A 237 -13.26 -10.58 9.41
CA ALA A 237 -13.73 -10.33 10.76
C ALA A 237 -12.55 -10.03 11.71
N GLN A 238 -11.45 -10.78 11.62
CA GLN A 238 -10.24 -10.51 12.41
C GLN A 238 -9.63 -9.14 12.08
N TYR A 239 -9.58 -8.78 10.80
CA TYR A 239 -9.12 -7.45 10.39
C TYR A 239 -10.04 -6.34 10.90
N LYS A 240 -11.36 -6.51 10.78
CA LYS A 240 -12.34 -5.51 11.23
C LYS A 240 -12.38 -5.38 12.75
N ILE A 241 -12.23 -6.48 13.48
CA ILE A 241 -12.10 -6.48 14.95
C ILE A 241 -10.82 -5.77 15.35
N ALA A 242 -9.69 -6.04 14.69
CA ALA A 242 -8.43 -5.35 14.95
C ALA A 242 -8.52 -3.85 14.63
N GLU A 243 -9.22 -3.47 13.55
CA GLU A 243 -9.44 -2.06 13.18
C GLU A 243 -10.40 -1.34 14.16
N GLN A 244 -11.44 -2.03 14.62
CA GLN A 244 -12.40 -1.50 15.59
C GLN A 244 -11.79 -1.38 17.00
N SER A 245 -11.01 -2.37 17.44
CA SER A 245 -10.36 -2.35 18.75
C SER A 245 -9.17 -1.40 18.78
N HIS A 246 -8.47 -1.18 17.65
CA HIS A 246 -7.32 -0.28 17.62
C HIS A 246 -7.64 1.13 18.14
N GLY A 247 -8.81 1.69 17.79
CA GLY A 247 -9.22 3.00 18.29
C GLY A 247 -9.48 3.01 19.80
N GLU A 248 -10.17 1.98 20.29
CA GLU A 248 -10.51 1.81 21.71
C GLU A 248 -9.29 1.49 22.57
N ASP A 249 -8.39 0.63 22.08
CA ASP A 249 -7.15 0.23 22.74
C ASP A 249 -6.19 1.43 22.87
N VAL A 250 -6.02 2.22 21.79
CA VAL A 250 -5.20 3.45 21.83
C VAL A 250 -5.80 4.46 22.80
N PHE A 251 -7.13 4.63 22.81
CA PHE A 251 -7.81 5.51 23.75
C PHE A 251 -7.63 5.07 25.21
N ASN A 252 -7.83 3.77 25.50
CA ASN A 252 -7.67 3.19 26.83
C ASN A 252 -6.22 3.30 27.33
N LEU A 253 -5.23 3.09 26.45
CA LEU A 253 -3.82 3.27 26.78
C LEU A 253 -3.46 4.74 27.03
N MET A 254 -4.01 5.69 26.26
CA MET A 254 -3.86 7.13 26.54
C MET A 254 -4.49 7.52 27.88
N LEU A 255 -5.65 6.97 28.22
CA LEU A 255 -6.33 7.20 29.49
C LEU A 255 -5.51 6.64 30.66
N ALA A 256 -4.99 5.41 30.53
CA ALA A 256 -4.12 4.77 31.51
C ALA A 256 -2.84 5.58 31.74
N ARG A 257 -2.21 6.07 30.67
CA ARG A 257 -1.08 7.01 30.77
C ARG A 257 -1.48 8.28 31.52
N GLY A 258 -2.61 8.90 31.16
CA GLY A 258 -3.10 10.11 31.82
C GLY A 258 -3.33 9.90 33.32
N TYR A 259 -3.75 8.70 33.72
CA TYR A 259 -3.85 8.33 35.14
C TYR A 259 -2.48 8.19 35.80
N ILE A 260 -1.51 7.54 35.15
CA ILE A 260 -0.13 7.40 35.64
C ILE A 260 0.51 8.78 35.86
N VAL A 261 0.35 9.72 34.91
CA VAL A 261 0.84 11.10 35.05
C VAL A 261 0.25 11.77 36.30
N LYS A 262 -1.07 11.70 36.48
CA LYS A 262 -1.74 12.24 37.69
C LYS A 262 -1.27 11.59 38.98
N LEU A 263 -0.95 10.29 38.93
CA LEU A 263 -0.48 9.53 40.08
C LEU A 263 0.95 9.92 40.47
N MET A 264 1.79 10.22 39.47
CA MET A 264 3.16 10.74 39.65
C MET A 264 3.20 12.21 40.07
N ASP A 265 2.25 13.03 39.67
CA ASP A 265 2.14 14.42 40.13
C ASP A 265 1.79 14.53 41.63
N ASN A 266 1.38 13.43 42.27
CA ASN A 266 1.10 13.38 43.70
C ASN A 266 2.37 13.13 44.54
N PRO A 267 2.85 14.10 45.34
CA PRO A 267 4.12 14.00 46.06
C PRO A 267 4.13 12.90 47.13
N ARG A 268 2.97 12.51 47.68
CA ARG A 268 2.87 11.43 48.66
C ARG A 268 3.08 10.06 48.00
N VAL A 269 2.56 9.89 46.79
CA VAL A 269 2.66 8.64 46.02
C VAL A 269 4.08 8.46 45.49
N MET A 270 4.69 9.53 44.98
CA MET A 270 6.10 9.54 44.55
C MET A 270 7.05 9.13 45.67
N LYS A 271 6.89 9.71 46.86
CA LYS A 271 7.75 9.39 48.02
C LYS A 271 7.59 7.92 48.46
N TYR A 272 6.37 7.39 48.41
CA TYR A 272 6.09 5.99 48.74
C TYR A 272 6.67 5.02 47.71
N MET A 273 6.54 5.30 46.41
CA MET A 273 7.11 4.47 45.35
C MET A 273 8.63 4.52 45.31
N GLN A 274 9.27 5.67 45.58
CA GLN A 274 10.73 5.75 45.67
C GLN A 274 11.31 4.89 46.79
N SER A 275 10.60 4.72 47.91
CA SER A 275 11.09 3.92 49.05
C SER A 275 10.84 2.42 48.90
N ASN A 276 9.81 2.00 48.15
CA ASN A 276 9.37 0.60 48.11
C ASN A 276 9.44 -0.06 46.71
N TYR A 277 9.37 0.72 45.63
CA TYR A 277 9.23 0.24 44.25
C TYR A 277 9.96 1.15 43.24
N SER A 278 11.28 1.30 43.41
CA SER A 278 12.10 2.19 42.56
C SER A 278 12.10 1.78 41.09
N GLU A 279 12.12 0.48 40.79
CA GLU A 279 12.11 -0.05 39.40
C GLU A 279 10.79 0.28 38.67
N VAL A 280 9.65 0.19 39.36
CA VAL A 280 8.33 0.51 38.79
C VAL A 280 8.21 2.01 38.52
N LEU A 281 8.81 2.83 39.38
CA LEU A 281 8.81 4.28 39.23
C LEU A 281 9.61 4.74 38.00
N GLU A 282 10.69 4.05 37.64
CA GLU A 282 11.42 4.30 36.39
C GLU A 282 10.57 4.00 35.15
N GLU A 283 9.84 2.88 35.13
CA GLU A 283 8.94 2.53 34.02
C GLU A 283 7.76 3.50 33.91
N PHE A 284 7.17 3.92 35.04
CA PHE A 284 6.11 4.92 35.04
C PHE A 284 6.59 6.29 34.53
N SER A 285 7.83 6.67 34.86
CA SER A 285 8.45 7.89 34.33
C SER A 285 8.62 7.80 32.82
N ARG A 286 9.10 6.66 32.30
CA ARG A 286 9.18 6.45 30.85
C ARG A 286 7.81 6.52 30.17
N ILE A 287 6.79 5.89 30.74
CA ILE A 287 5.40 5.94 30.20
C ILE A 287 4.83 7.36 30.25
N ALA A 288 5.12 8.13 31.30
CA ALA A 288 4.71 9.52 31.43
C ALA A 288 5.39 10.42 30.37
N GLU A 289 6.66 10.15 30.04
CA GLU A 289 7.41 10.86 29.01
C GLU A 289 6.96 10.52 27.57
N MET A 290 6.35 9.36 27.34
CA MET A 290 5.80 8.96 26.03
C MET A 290 4.60 9.84 25.65
N THR A 291 4.83 10.93 24.92
CA THR A 291 3.79 11.88 24.51
C THR A 291 2.87 11.36 23.41
N SER A 292 3.27 10.32 22.68
CA SER A 292 2.45 9.61 21.70
C SER A 292 2.62 8.10 21.85
N ILE A 293 1.52 7.37 21.64
CA ILE A 293 1.54 5.92 21.41
C ILE A 293 1.64 5.78 19.89
N GLU A 294 2.85 5.95 19.37
CA GLU A 294 3.14 5.69 17.97
C GLU A 294 3.57 4.22 17.82
N ALA A 295 2.87 3.51 16.94
CA ALA A 295 3.23 2.19 16.44
C ALA A 295 4.13 2.33 15.20
#